data_AF-A0A2S4MQD9-F1
#
_entry.id   AF-A0A2S4MQD9-F1
#
_cell.length_a   1.000
_cell.length_b   1.000
_cell.length_c   1.000
_cell.angle_alpha   90.00
_cell.angle_beta   90.00
_cell.angle_gamma   90.00
#
_symmetry.space_group_name_H-M   'P 1'
#
loop_
_entity.id
_entity.type
_entity.pdbx_description
1 polymer ?
#
loop_
_entity_poly.entity_id
_entity_poly.type
_entity_poly.pdbx_seq_one_letter_code
_entity_poly.pdbx_strand_id
1 'polypeptide(L)' 'MVELDGEPHLTDEARLRVASRDAWLKREGYKVLRFPNERVLGNLEFVLREIAARTGLAGLPSSDPASPGHLLPRGEKG' A
#
# COMPACT_ATOMS: atom_id res chain seq x y z
N MET A 1 -1.29 -4.15 -4.38
CA MET A 1 -2.68 -3.75 -4.09
C MET A 1 -2.78 -3.52 -2.59
N VAL A 2 -3.44 -2.43 -2.18
CA VAL A 2 -3.71 -2.13 -0.77
C VAL A 2 -5.21 -2.19 -0.56
N GLU A 3 -5.68 -2.95 0.43
CA GLU A 3 -7.09 -3.08 0.79
C GLU A 3 -7.31 -2.64 2.23
N LEU A 4 -8.48 -2.04 2.47
CA LEU A 4 -8.96 -1.72 3.80
C LEU A 4 -10.01 -2.76 4.19
N ASP A 5 -9.70 -3.56 5.20
CA ASP A 5 -10.59 -4.59 5.70
C ASP A 5 -11.52 -3.99 6.75
N GLY A 6 -12.80 -3.92 6.39
CA GLY A 6 -13.90 -3.80 7.35
C GLY A 6 -14.41 -5.16 7.79
N GLU A 7 -15.51 -5.16 8.55
CA GLU A 7 -16.19 -6.38 9.01
C GLU A 7 -16.43 -7.35 7.84
N PRO A 8 -15.97 -8.62 7.94
CA PRO A 8 -16.20 -9.59 6.88
C PRO A 8 -17.70 -9.85 6.72
N HIS A 9 -18.20 -9.83 5.50
CA HIS A 9 -19.52 -10.39 5.22
C HIS A 9 -19.47 -11.91 5.46
N LEU A 10 -20.17 -12.38 6.50
CA LEU A 10 -20.10 -13.77 6.98
C LEU A 10 -20.86 -14.77 6.12
N THR A 11 -21.41 -14.40 4.97
CA THR A 11 -22.08 -15.36 4.09
C THR A 11 -21.06 -16.26 3.38
N ASP A 12 -21.45 -17.49 3.10
CA ASP A 12 -20.58 -18.48 2.46
C ASP A 12 -20.16 -18.02 1.06
N GLU A 13 -21.06 -17.37 0.33
CA GLU A 13 -20.81 -16.82 -1.02
C GLU A 13 -19.80 -15.67 -0.97
N ALA A 14 -19.86 -14.82 0.06
CA ALA A 14 -18.91 -13.73 0.22
C ALA A 14 -17.51 -14.26 0.52
N ARG A 15 -17.39 -15.27 1.39
CA ARG A 15 -16.09 -15.92 1.69
C ARG A 15 -15.49 -16.57 0.44
N LEU A 16 -16.30 -17.29 -0.34
CA LEU A 16 -15.86 -17.93 -1.58
C LEU A 16 -15.38 -16.91 -2.62
N ARG A 17 -16.07 -15.78 -2.75
CA ARG A 17 -15.68 -14.70 -3.67
C ARG A 17 -14.35 -14.08 -3.26
N VAL A 18 -14.16 -13.78 -1.97
CA VAL A 18 -12.89 -13.26 -1.45
C VAL A 18 -11.76 -14.24 -1.69
N ALA A 19 -11.94 -15.52 -1.37
CA ALA A 19 -10.93 -16.56 -1.61
C ALA A 19 -10.55 -16.69 -3.09
N SER A 20 -11.55 -16.65 -3.99
CA SER A 20 -11.34 -16.75 -5.43
C SER A 20 -10.55 -15.55 -5.98
N ARG A 21 -10.89 -14.34 -5.51
CA ARG A 21 -10.17 -13.11 -5.85
C ARG A 21 -8.73 -13.16 -5.36
N ASP A 22 -8.49 -13.63 -4.14
CA ASP A 22 -7.16 -13.71 -3.54
C ASP A 22 -6.25 -14.69 -4.28
N ALA A 23 -6.81 -15.85 -4.64
CA ALA A 23 -6.11 -16.84 -5.45
C ALA A 23 -5.75 -16.27 -6.84
N TRP A 24 -6.67 -15.53 -7.46
CA TRP A 24 -6.42 -14.87 -8.73
C TRP A 24 -5.30 -13.83 -8.61
N LEU A 25 -5.38 -12.91 -7.64
CA LEU A 25 -4.37 -11.86 -7.43
C LEU A 25 -2.98 -12.44 -7.19
N LYS A 26 -2.88 -13.51 -6.40
CA LYS A 26 -1.63 -14.20 -6.13
C LYS A 26 -1.04 -14.83 -7.39
N ARG A 27 -1.88 -15.46 -8.23
CA ARG A 27 -1.43 -16.09 -9.49
C ARG A 27 -0.91 -15.05 -10.48
N GLU A 28 -1.53 -13.87 -10.54
CA GLU A 28 -1.08 -12.77 -11.40
C GLU A 28 0.16 -12.02 -10.83
N GLY A 29 0.72 -12.48 -9.71
CA GLY A 29 1.94 -11.93 -9.12
C GLY A 29 1.73 -10.69 -8.25
N TYR A 30 0.48 -10.33 -7.95
CA TYR A 30 0.20 -9.20 -7.05
C TYR A 30 0.53 -9.56 -5.61
N LYS A 31 1.17 -8.60 -4.92
CA LYS A 31 1.24 -8.57 -3.45
C LYS A 31 0.06 -7.77 -2.93
N VAL A 32 -0.73 -8.37 -2.04
CA VAL A 32 -1.87 -7.74 -1.37
C VAL A 32 -1.47 -7.40 0.06
N LEU A 33 -1.65 -6.15 0.45
CA LEU A 33 -1.51 -5.68 1.83
C LEU A 33 -2.91 -5.28 2.34
N ARG A 34 -3.31 -5.86 3.47
CA ARG A 34 -4.61 -5.58 4.10
C ARG A 34 -4.42 -4.89 5.43
N PHE A 35 -5.18 -3.83 5.65
CA PHE A 35 -5.17 -3.10 6.91
C PHE A 35 -6.57 -3.07 7.50
N PRO A 36 -6.76 -3.47 8.77
CA PRO A 36 -8.01 -3.26 9.48
C PRO A 36 -8.34 -1.77 9.54
N ASN A 37 -9.62 -1.42 9.42
CA ASN A 37 -10.07 -0.04 9.50
C ASN A 37 -9.58 0.67 10.77
N GLU A 38 -9.62 0.00 11.91
CA GLU A 38 -9.19 0.55 13.21
C GLU A 38 -7.70 0.91 13.19
N ARG A 39 -6.90 0.16 12.44
CA ARG A 39 -5.46 0.43 12.32
C ARG A 39 -5.19 1.66 11.46
N VAL A 40 -5.95 1.83 10.37
CA VAL A 40 -5.84 3.04 9.52
C VAL A 40 -6.26 4.27 10.30
N LEU A 41 -7.38 4.18 11.01
CA LEU A 41 -7.94 5.30 11.78
C LEU A 41 -7.13 5.62 13.03
N GLY A 42 -6.56 4.60 13.70
CA GLY A 42 -5.81 4.76 14.94
C GLY A 42 -4.31 4.98 14.77
N ASN A 43 -3.72 4.57 13.65
CA ASN A 43 -2.27 4.68 13.40
C ASN A 43 -1.94 4.68 11.91
N LEU A 44 -2.33 5.75 11.22
CA LEU A 44 -2.04 5.93 9.79
C LEU A 44 -0.54 5.90 9.49
N GLU A 45 0.30 6.42 10.38
CA GLU A 45 1.75 6.47 10.19
C GLU A 45 2.35 5.06 10.05
N PHE A 46 1.92 4.11 10.90
CA PHE A 46 2.31 2.71 10.78
C PHE A 46 1.91 2.13 9.42
N VAL A 47 0.68 2.38 8.97
CA VAL A 47 0.17 1.89 7.68
C VAL A 47 1.03 2.42 6.52
N LEU A 48 1.34 3.71 6.52
CA LEU A 48 2.18 4.33 5.49
C LEU A 48 3.61 3.77 5.50
N ARG A 49 4.20 3.54 6.68
CA ARG A 49 5.52 2.92 6.81
C ARG A 49 5.56 1.51 6.25
N GLU A 50 4.55 0.69 6.53
CA GLU A 50 4.45 -0.66 5.98
C GLU A 50 4.32 -0.66 4.45
N ILE A 51 3.50 0.24 3.90
CA ILE A 51 3.37 0.41 2.44
C ILE A 51 4.72 0.81 1.84
N ALA A 52 5.39 1.83 2.39
CA ALA A 52 6.66 2.32 1.89
C ALA A 52 7.76 1.24 1.93
N ALA A 53 7.81 0.43 2.99
CA ALA A 53 8.74 -0.67 3.11
C ALA A 53 8.49 -1.76 2.05
N ARG A 54 7.22 -2.03 1.71
CA ARG A 54 6.88 -3.07 0.73
C ARG A 54 7.07 -2.65 -0.72
N THR A 55 6.95 -1.36 -1.00
CA THR A 55 7.16 -0.79 -2.34
C THR A 55 8.61 -0.37 -2.59
N GLY A 56 9.46 -0.41 -1.56
CA GLY A 56 10.84 0.07 -1.65
C GLY A 56 10.94 1.61 -1.70
N LEU A 57 9.85 2.32 -1.39
CA LEU A 57 9.84 3.77 -1.26
C LEU A 57 10.47 4.24 0.06
N ALA A 58 10.66 3.34 1.03
CA ALA A 58 11.32 3.65 2.29
C ALA A 58 12.72 4.21 2.05
N GLY A 59 12.94 5.48 2.43
CA GLY A 59 14.21 6.17 2.27
C GLY A 59 14.45 6.80 0.90
N LEU A 60 13.51 6.70 -0.05
CA LEU A 60 13.61 7.45 -1.30
C LEU A 60 13.32 8.94 -1.05
N PRO A 61 14.03 9.84 -1.76
CA PRO A 61 13.74 11.27 -1.70
C PRO A 61 12.31 11.53 -2.16
N SER A 62 11.64 12.42 -1.44
CA SER A 62 10.28 12.81 -1.79
C SER A 62 10.25 13.46 -3.18
N SER A 63 9.26 13.08 -3.98
CA SER A 63 8.96 13.73 -5.25
C SER A 63 8.25 15.08 -5.06
N ASP A 64 7.82 15.40 -3.85
CA ASP A 64 7.30 16.72 -3.49
C ASP A 64 8.45 17.75 -3.53
N PRO A 65 8.36 18.78 -4.39
CA PRO A 65 9.40 19.80 -4.53
C PRO A 65 9.62 20.63 -3.26
N ALA A 66 8.67 20.64 -2.32
CA ALA A 66 8.80 21.33 -1.05
C ALA A 66 9.51 20.50 0.04
N SER A 67 9.74 19.20 -0.21
CA SER A 67 10.34 18.32 0.78
C SER A 67 11.87 18.50 0.85
N PRO A 68 12.49 18.55 2.06
CA PRO A 68 13.93 18.76 2.22
C PRO A 68 14.84 17.72 1.54
N GLY A 69 14.31 16.53 1.23
CA GLY A 69 15.02 15.48 0.51
C GLY A 69 14.85 15.51 -1.00
N HIS A 70 14.11 16.47 -1.57
CA HIS A 70 13.86 16.54 -3.01
C HIS A 70 15.16 16.78 -3.79
N LEU A 71 15.49 15.88 -4.72
CA LEU A 71 16.61 16.08 -5.61
C LEU A 71 16.21 17.09 -6.69
N LEU A 72 16.81 18.28 -6.64
CA LEU A 72 16.70 19.24 -7.74
C LEU A 72 17.28 18.62 -9.02
N PRO A 73 16.67 18.86 -10.20
CA PRO A 73 17.24 18.42 -11.45
C PRO A 73 18.65 19.02 -11.59
N ARG A 74 19.67 18.17 -11.77
CA ARG A 74 21.03 18.65 -12.03
C ARG A 74 21.02 19.28 -13.41
N GLY A 75 21.01 20.61 -13.46
CA GLY A 75 21.17 21.35 -14.70
C GLY A 75 22.48 20.94 -15.36
N GLU A 76 22.39 20.34 -16.54
CA GLU A 76 23.53 20.18 -17.43
C GLU A 76 23.99 21.60 -17.80
N LYS A 77 25.15 22.00 -17.28
CA LYS A 77 25.81 23.23 -17.72
C LYS A 77 26.37 22.95 -19.12
N GLY A 78 25.61 23.36 -20.14
CA GLY A 78 26.15 23.68 -21.47
C GLY A 78 26.86 25.02 -21.46
#